data_AF-M3J0D9-F1
#
_entry.id   AF-M3J0D9-F1
#
_cell.length_a   1.000
_cell.length_b   1.000
_cell.length_c   1.000
_cell.angle_alpha   90.00
_cell.angle_beta   90.00
_cell.angle_gamma   90.00
#
_symmetry.space_group_name_H-M   'P 1'
#
loop_
_entity.id
_entity.type
_entity.pdbx_description
1 polymer ?
#
loop_
_entity_poly.entity_id
_entity_poly.type
_entity_poly.pdbx_seq_one_letter_code
_entity_poly.pdbx_strand_id
1 'polypeptide(L)'
;MSQPSSPPPPLPPRKSMDAVSPSSPTNGVDFEKKLPEIPHANGRGQITFDLNDKVSQIAAVRQFELYSSIQSNENSDLFVNNPNGDIIVKKKLNEIEVENAETKYWVLIIEDYSNRILKDKDTESLEQEILKGIPVELRYLVYLRMLYIRQKLNSKETFEGLLVKARQIRDEYIENLTVDIKAREILMVLNYYINQVSNGNGEIESSENDEDKDELIQVPVSRFIINVCGLLITLPDVSQEEVFYLILKLNRLYTTLNKDEFFYKISRSLEVELFDIFKHISVQGINLNTLFRNIIVQFFNSELLDQKMCLTTLDFVVFEGFDFILRMMLVLFASNKDKILELDGDDLLRFINSPEFFTGVQIDFNNVLAQEPHIIQYENEFYLINANSLSNNSNELTNLKEINDELVIKINDLRRKIESLEVTHREISSQSEQYTTDLSSAEVKNQNLVQTQSELQEKYKHLTMADNLSNTIKANEEFSQRNAELEQQIEALKKSIDAKKVKLGKVSSK
;
A
#
# COMPACT_ATOMS: atom_id res chain seq x y z
N MET A 1 -11.85 44.48 15.02
CA MET A 1 -12.34 43.89 16.29
C MET A 1 -12.94 42.55 15.95
N SER A 2 -12.20 41.48 16.19
CA SER A 2 -12.52 40.13 15.77
C SER A 2 -12.90 39.33 17.01
N GLN A 3 -14.13 38.83 17.10
CA GLN A 3 -14.53 37.95 18.20
C GLN A 3 -13.87 36.57 18.01
N PRO A 4 -13.31 35.96 19.07
CA PRO A 4 -12.76 34.62 19.01
C PRO A 4 -13.90 33.59 18.99
N SER A 5 -13.90 32.73 17.97
CA SER A 5 -14.79 31.57 17.86
C SER A 5 -14.51 30.59 19.00
N SER A 6 -15.55 30.24 19.75
CA SER A 6 -15.54 29.23 20.81
C SER A 6 -15.03 27.86 20.32
N PRO A 7 -14.24 27.13 21.12
CA PRO A 7 -13.78 25.79 20.75
C PRO A 7 -14.96 24.81 20.66
N PRO A 8 -14.86 23.77 19.79
CA PRO A 8 -15.90 22.77 19.67
C PRO A 8 -16.09 22.01 21.00
N PRO A 9 -17.30 21.52 21.29
CA PRO A 9 -17.59 20.84 22.54
C PRO A 9 -16.75 19.55 22.65
N PRO A 10 -16.32 19.18 23.86
CA PRO A 10 -15.54 17.97 24.07
C PRO A 10 -16.38 16.75 23.70
N LEU A 11 -15.75 15.80 23.00
CA LEU A 11 -16.33 14.50 22.69
C LEU A 11 -16.78 13.80 23.98
N PRO A 12 -17.91 13.07 23.97
CA PRO A 12 -18.39 12.36 25.15
C PRO A 12 -17.34 11.35 25.62
N PRO A 13 -17.17 11.17 26.95
CA PRO A 13 -16.19 10.26 27.49
C PRO A 13 -16.46 8.82 27.02
N ARG A 14 -15.43 8.20 26.44
CA ARG A 14 -15.44 6.77 26.11
C ARG A 14 -15.75 5.99 27.40
N LYS A 15 -16.76 5.11 27.36
CA LYS A 15 -16.92 4.10 28.41
C LYS A 15 -15.68 3.21 28.38
N SER A 16 -14.78 3.41 29.32
CA SER A 16 -13.77 2.43 29.69
C SER A 16 -14.48 1.16 30.12
N MET A 17 -14.45 0.11 29.30
CA MET A 17 -14.66 -1.24 29.79
C MET A 17 -13.36 -1.69 30.43
N ASP A 18 -13.12 -1.26 31.66
CA ASP A 18 -12.21 -1.94 32.57
C ASP A 18 -12.76 -1.85 34.00
N ALA A 19 -12.62 -2.97 34.71
CA ALA A 19 -12.90 -3.20 36.12
C ALA A 19 -14.39 -3.29 36.54
N VAL A 20 -14.99 -4.47 36.31
CA VAL A 20 -15.96 -5.03 37.26
C VAL A 20 -15.28 -6.13 38.07
N SER A 21 -14.92 -5.79 39.31
CA SER A 21 -14.87 -6.63 40.52
C SER A 21 -14.51 -5.69 41.67
N PRO A 22 -15.10 -5.77 42.88
CA PRO A 22 -15.34 -7.04 43.58
C PRO A 22 -16.61 -7.12 44.46
N SER A 23 -17.12 -8.34 44.66
CA SER A 23 -17.77 -8.70 45.93
C SER A 23 -17.48 -10.16 46.25
N SER A 24 -16.57 -10.38 47.19
CA SER A 24 -16.31 -11.69 47.82
C SER A 24 -17.48 -12.07 48.75
N PRO A 25 -17.65 -13.37 49.03
CA PRO A 25 -17.18 -13.84 50.32
C PRO A 25 -16.35 -15.13 50.22
N THR A 26 -15.18 -15.07 50.87
CA THR A 26 -14.53 -16.14 51.65
C THR A 26 -14.87 -17.59 51.32
N ASN A 27 -13.92 -18.30 50.72
CA ASN A 27 -13.20 -19.41 51.37
C ASN A 27 -11.96 -19.75 50.53
N GLY A 28 -10.81 -19.80 51.20
CA GLY A 28 -9.51 -19.81 50.54
C GLY A 28 -9.19 -21.09 49.78
N VAL A 29 -8.58 -20.92 48.61
CA VAL A 29 -7.51 -21.75 48.03
C VAL A 29 -6.77 -20.83 47.06
N ASP A 30 -5.45 -20.71 47.21
CA ASP A 30 -4.56 -20.05 46.25
C ASP A 30 -4.73 -20.68 44.86
N PHE A 31 -5.15 -19.89 43.88
CA PHE A 31 -5.08 -20.24 42.47
C PHE A 31 -4.32 -19.15 41.72
N GLU A 32 -3.01 -19.33 41.61
CA GLU A 32 -2.28 -18.87 40.43
C GLU A 32 -3.01 -19.42 39.20
N LYS A 33 -3.71 -18.55 38.46
CA LYS A 33 -4.30 -18.92 37.17
C LYS A 33 -3.15 -19.15 36.17
N LYS A 34 -2.61 -20.37 36.18
CA LYS A 34 -1.95 -20.92 34.99
C LYS A 34 -2.93 -20.81 33.83
N LEU A 35 -2.49 -20.16 32.76
CA LEU A 35 -3.13 -20.22 31.45
C LEU A 35 -3.42 -21.70 31.11
N PRO A 36 -4.50 -22.03 30.39
CA PRO A 36 -4.79 -23.41 30.04
C PRO A 36 -3.58 -23.97 29.27
N GLU A 37 -2.98 -25.04 29.80
CA GLU A 37 -1.95 -25.78 29.10
C GLU A 37 -2.54 -26.29 27.78
N ILE A 38 -1.94 -25.85 26.67
CA ILE A 38 -2.19 -26.41 25.33
C ILE A 38 -1.95 -27.93 25.44
N PRO A 39 -2.80 -28.80 24.86
CA PRO A 39 -2.73 -30.23 25.11
C PRO A 39 -1.32 -30.76 24.82
N HIS A 40 -0.62 -31.22 25.86
CA HIS A 40 0.65 -31.92 25.72
C HIS A 40 0.41 -33.21 24.95
N ALA A 41 0.83 -33.25 23.69
CA ALA A 41 0.99 -34.50 22.96
C ALA A 41 2.12 -35.31 23.61
N ASN A 42 1.75 -36.16 24.57
CA ASN A 42 2.49 -37.31 25.11
C ASN A 42 4.02 -37.40 24.86
N GLY A 43 4.80 -37.11 25.91
CA GLY A 43 5.83 -38.02 26.45
C GLY A 43 7.19 -38.15 25.75
N ARG A 44 8.22 -37.52 26.37
CA ARG A 44 9.68 -37.72 26.20
C ARG A 44 10.27 -37.42 24.82
N GLY A 45 10.99 -36.30 24.74
CA GLY A 45 11.96 -36.02 23.67
C GLY A 45 11.48 -35.10 22.55
N GLN A 46 10.57 -34.17 22.83
CA GLN A 46 10.22 -33.12 21.88
C GLN A 46 11.30 -32.03 21.89
N ILE A 47 11.80 -31.68 20.71
CA ILE A 47 12.74 -30.57 20.54
C ILE A 47 11.97 -29.29 20.81
N THR A 48 12.43 -28.51 21.79
CA THR A 48 11.78 -27.28 22.25
C THR A 48 12.85 -26.31 22.71
N PHE A 49 12.48 -25.03 22.81
CA PHE A 49 13.31 -23.99 23.42
C PHE A 49 12.46 -23.18 24.41
N ASP A 50 13.13 -22.57 25.37
CA ASP A 50 12.57 -21.61 26.33
C ASP A 50 12.99 -20.18 25.95
N LEU A 51 12.24 -19.17 26.42
CA LEU A 51 12.55 -17.75 26.14
C LEU A 51 13.92 -17.30 26.68
N ASN A 52 14.44 -18.00 27.68
CA ASN A 52 15.74 -17.71 28.30
C ASN A 52 16.88 -18.56 27.72
N ASP A 53 16.58 -19.45 26.76
CA ASP A 53 17.64 -20.19 26.08
C ASP A 53 18.48 -19.22 25.22
N LYS A 54 19.73 -19.60 24.96
CA LYS A 54 20.61 -18.83 24.07
C LYS A 54 19.97 -18.67 22.69
N VAL A 55 20.26 -17.55 22.03
CA VAL A 55 19.74 -17.25 20.67
C VAL A 55 20.02 -18.40 19.71
N SER A 56 21.15 -19.09 19.86
CA SER A 56 21.56 -20.20 18.99
C SER A 56 20.69 -21.44 19.17
N GLN A 57 20.28 -21.75 20.40
CA GLN A 57 19.32 -22.81 20.66
C GLN A 57 17.96 -22.49 20.06
N ILE A 58 17.47 -21.26 20.28
CA ILE A 58 16.19 -20.79 19.74
C ILE A 58 16.20 -20.87 18.21
N ALA A 59 17.24 -20.32 17.59
CA ALA A 59 17.40 -20.26 16.15
C ALA A 59 17.52 -21.67 15.54
N ALA A 60 18.36 -22.54 16.11
CA ALA A 60 18.55 -23.90 15.60
C ALA A 60 17.29 -24.77 15.73
N VAL A 61 16.52 -24.64 16.82
CA VAL A 61 15.25 -25.35 16.97
C VAL A 61 14.21 -24.85 15.97
N ARG A 62 14.05 -23.54 15.81
CA ARG A 62 13.13 -22.95 14.82
C ARG A 62 13.49 -23.38 13.41
N GLN A 63 14.78 -23.39 13.10
CA GLN A 63 15.26 -23.78 11.78
C GLN A 63 15.04 -25.26 11.51
N PHE A 64 15.25 -26.12 12.51
CA PHE A 64 14.88 -27.53 12.43
C PHE A 64 13.39 -27.73 12.18
N GLU A 65 12.52 -27.02 12.90
CA GLU A 65 11.07 -27.06 12.69
C GLU A 65 10.70 -26.64 11.26
N LEU A 66 11.29 -25.54 10.78
CA LEU A 66 11.10 -25.04 9.42
C LEU A 66 11.50 -26.09 8.38
N TYR A 67 12.69 -26.70 8.50
CA TYR A 67 13.19 -27.71 7.56
C TYR A 67 12.39 -28.99 7.56
N SER A 68 11.86 -29.38 8.72
CA SER A 68 11.01 -30.56 8.87
C SER A 68 9.58 -30.34 8.37
N SER A 69 9.15 -29.08 8.23
CA SER A 69 7.80 -28.74 7.77
C SER A 69 7.55 -29.20 6.34
N ILE A 70 6.33 -29.67 6.07
CA ILE A 70 5.91 -30.12 4.73
C ILE A 70 5.98 -28.96 3.72
N GLN A 71 5.70 -27.73 4.16
CA GLN A 71 5.70 -26.54 3.31
C GLN A 71 7.09 -26.15 2.80
N SER A 72 8.14 -26.55 3.52
CA SER A 72 9.53 -26.32 3.12
C SER A 72 10.04 -27.34 2.10
N ASN A 73 9.28 -28.40 1.83
CA ASN A 73 9.61 -29.43 0.87
C ASN A 73 8.89 -29.15 -0.45
N GLU A 74 9.61 -29.17 -1.59
CA GLU A 74 9.00 -29.28 -2.92
C GLU A 74 7.99 -30.41 -3.07
N ASN A 75 6.83 -30.04 -3.61
CA ASN A 75 5.65 -30.89 -3.82
C ASN A 75 5.30 -31.03 -5.31
N SER A 76 6.22 -30.68 -6.21
CA SER A 76 6.03 -30.83 -7.67
C SER A 76 6.11 -32.30 -8.09
N ASP A 77 5.35 -32.68 -9.12
CA ASP A 77 5.36 -34.03 -9.74
C ASP A 77 6.75 -34.48 -10.23
N LEU A 78 7.68 -33.54 -10.42
CA LEU A 78 9.07 -33.85 -10.75
C LEU A 78 9.81 -34.57 -9.62
N PHE A 79 9.39 -34.38 -8.36
CA PHE A 79 10.06 -34.92 -7.20
C PHE A 79 9.23 -36.00 -6.52
N VAL A 80 9.92 -37.03 -6.05
CA VAL A 80 9.38 -38.03 -5.16
C VAL A 80 10.12 -37.97 -3.84
N ASN A 81 9.39 -38.22 -2.76
CA ASN A 81 10.02 -38.41 -1.46
C ASN A 81 10.89 -39.67 -1.53
N ASN A 82 12.17 -39.53 -1.24
CA ASN A 82 13.16 -40.60 -1.28
C ASN A 82 13.45 -41.09 0.14
N PRO A 83 12.67 -42.05 0.67
CA PRO A 83 12.98 -42.68 1.96
C PRO A 83 14.33 -43.40 1.94
N ASN A 84 14.89 -43.67 0.75
CA ASN A 84 16.19 -44.29 0.56
C ASN A 84 17.33 -43.26 0.38
N GLY A 85 17.08 -41.95 0.51
CA GLY A 85 18.14 -40.92 0.48
C GLY A 85 19.20 -41.16 1.54
N ASP A 86 18.76 -41.67 2.69
CA ASP A 86 19.59 -42.13 3.79
C ASP A 86 20.58 -43.24 3.37
N ILE A 87 20.24 -44.08 2.39
CA ILE A 87 21.11 -45.17 1.93
C ILE A 87 22.26 -44.62 1.07
N ILE A 88 22.01 -43.59 0.26
CA ILE A 88 23.03 -42.94 -0.58
C ILE A 88 24.01 -42.17 0.31
N VAL A 89 23.48 -41.40 1.26
CA VAL A 89 24.29 -40.69 2.26
C VAL A 89 25.13 -41.69 3.05
N LYS A 90 24.54 -42.77 3.57
CA LYS A 90 25.28 -43.84 4.29
C LYS A 90 26.34 -44.52 3.44
N LYS A 91 26.06 -44.78 2.16
CA LYS A 91 27.04 -45.39 1.26
C LYS A 91 28.26 -44.48 1.09
N LYS A 92 28.05 -43.20 0.81
CA LYS A 92 29.12 -42.19 0.71
C LYS A 92 29.85 -42.02 2.04
N LEU A 93 29.13 -42.06 3.18
CA LEU A 93 29.74 -42.01 4.51
C LEU A 93 30.69 -43.19 4.78
N ASN A 94 30.32 -44.40 4.33
CA ASN A 94 31.14 -45.60 4.48
C ASN A 94 32.40 -45.59 3.59
N GLU A 95 32.42 -44.75 2.56
CA GLU A 95 33.59 -44.56 1.69
C GLU A 95 34.60 -43.57 2.30
N ILE A 96 34.22 -42.85 3.37
CA ILE A 96 35.07 -41.85 4.04
C ILE A 96 35.86 -42.51 5.17
N GLU A 97 37.18 -42.35 5.14
CA GLU A 97 38.06 -42.81 6.21
C GLU A 97 37.89 -41.92 7.46
N VAL A 98 37.36 -42.51 8.53
CA VAL A 98 37.21 -41.81 9.82
C VAL A 98 38.55 -41.87 10.56
N GLU A 99 39.48 -41.00 10.16
CA GLU A 99 40.83 -40.97 10.72
C GLU A 99 40.91 -40.15 12.02
N ASN A 100 40.18 -39.03 12.11
CA ASN A 100 40.32 -38.04 13.18
C ASN A 100 39.03 -37.86 13.99
N ALA A 101 39.19 -37.33 15.22
CA ALA A 101 38.07 -37.07 16.14
C ALA A 101 37.05 -36.07 15.57
N GLU A 102 37.51 -35.09 14.80
CA GLU A 102 36.67 -34.09 14.12
C GLU A 102 35.76 -34.74 13.06
N THR A 103 36.33 -35.57 12.19
CA THR A 103 35.59 -36.35 11.18
C THR A 103 34.55 -37.24 11.85
N LYS A 104 34.90 -37.86 12.98
CA LYS A 104 33.99 -38.72 13.75
C LYS A 104 32.81 -37.95 14.33
N TYR A 105 33.02 -36.73 14.82
CA TYR A 105 31.94 -35.89 15.34
C TYR A 105 30.89 -35.58 14.27
N TRP A 106 31.34 -35.13 13.08
CA TRP A 106 30.43 -34.81 11.97
C TRP A 106 29.72 -36.04 11.40
N VAL A 107 30.41 -37.18 11.34
CA VAL A 107 29.79 -38.48 10.99
C VAL A 107 28.65 -38.83 11.96
N LEU A 108 28.85 -38.67 13.27
CA LEU A 108 27.80 -38.92 14.27
C LEU A 108 26.61 -37.96 14.10
N ILE A 109 26.84 -36.70 13.76
CA ILE A 109 25.76 -35.74 13.45
C ILE A 109 24.97 -36.20 12.23
N ILE A 110 25.65 -36.63 11.17
CA ILE A 110 25.00 -37.09 9.93
C ILE A 110 24.10 -38.30 10.23
N GLU A 111 24.58 -39.23 11.06
CA GLU A 111 23.86 -40.44 11.46
C GLU A 111 22.79 -40.20 12.55
N ASP A 112 22.80 -39.07 13.25
CA ASP A 112 21.86 -38.78 14.33
C ASP A 112 20.49 -38.33 13.80
N TYR A 113 19.64 -39.27 13.43
CA TYR A 113 18.25 -39.01 13.04
C TYR A 113 17.35 -38.51 14.17
N SER A 114 17.80 -38.60 15.43
CA SER A 114 17.04 -38.17 16.59
C SER A 114 17.27 -36.71 16.97
N ASN A 115 18.24 -36.04 16.34
CA ASN A 115 18.68 -34.66 16.61
C ASN A 115 18.91 -34.42 18.11
N ARG A 116 19.75 -35.27 18.73
CA ARG A 116 20.09 -35.23 20.14
C ARG A 116 20.69 -33.90 20.55
N ILE A 117 21.53 -33.30 19.71
CA ILE A 117 22.13 -31.98 19.98
C ILE A 117 21.06 -30.94 20.35
N LEU A 118 19.95 -30.90 19.61
CA LEU A 118 18.86 -29.96 19.89
C LEU A 118 18.02 -30.38 21.10
N LYS A 119 17.85 -31.69 21.33
CA LYS A 119 17.09 -32.22 22.50
C LYS A 119 17.82 -32.02 23.81
N ASP A 120 19.14 -32.19 23.79
CA ASP A 120 20.02 -32.09 24.94
C ASP A 120 20.46 -30.63 25.19
N LYS A 121 20.00 -29.70 24.33
CA LYS A 121 20.33 -28.26 24.34
C LYS A 121 21.85 -28.00 24.30
N ASP A 122 22.60 -28.85 23.59
CA ASP A 122 24.07 -28.79 23.48
C ASP A 122 24.53 -27.98 22.25
N THR A 123 23.87 -26.86 22.00
CA THR A 123 24.14 -26.01 20.82
C THR A 123 25.47 -25.27 20.91
N GLU A 124 25.95 -24.98 22.11
CA GLU A 124 27.27 -24.35 22.31
C GLU A 124 28.41 -25.27 21.86
N SER A 125 28.35 -26.57 22.17
CA SER A 125 29.34 -27.53 21.67
C SER A 125 29.31 -27.63 20.15
N LEU A 126 28.11 -27.61 19.55
CA LEU A 126 27.94 -27.59 18.10
C LEU A 126 28.57 -26.35 17.47
N GLU A 127 28.33 -25.15 18.02
CA GLU A 127 28.94 -23.91 17.53
C GLU A 127 30.48 -23.98 17.56
N GLN A 128 31.06 -24.50 18.65
CA GLN A 128 32.51 -24.64 18.75
C GLN A 128 33.08 -25.60 17.70
N GLU A 129 32.36 -26.67 17.37
CA GLU A 129 32.77 -27.57 16.28
C GLU A 129 32.58 -26.92 14.89
N ILE A 130 31.55 -26.10 14.69
CA ILE A 130 31.39 -25.30 13.45
C ILE A 130 32.54 -24.30 13.30
N LEU A 131 32.97 -23.66 14.39
CA LEU A 131 34.11 -22.73 14.40
C LEU A 131 35.44 -23.40 14.04
N LYS A 132 35.68 -24.62 14.54
CA LYS A 132 36.85 -25.42 14.13
C LYS A 132 36.82 -25.75 12.64
N GLY A 133 35.60 -25.90 12.11
CA GLY A 133 35.32 -26.04 10.69
C GLY A 133 34.82 -27.43 10.36
N ILE A 134 33.84 -27.48 9.45
CA ILE A 134 33.38 -28.74 8.87
C ILE A 134 34.41 -29.22 7.84
N PRO A 135 34.90 -30.47 7.91
CA PRO A 135 35.75 -31.06 6.88
C PRO A 135 35.09 -30.91 5.51
N VAL A 136 35.87 -30.50 4.51
CA VAL A 136 35.37 -30.07 3.21
C VAL A 136 34.66 -31.21 2.49
N GLU A 137 35.14 -32.43 2.68
CA GLU A 137 34.63 -33.69 2.14
C GLU A 137 33.27 -34.07 2.75
N LEU A 138 33.02 -33.67 4.01
CA LEU A 138 31.78 -33.97 4.73
C LEU A 138 30.74 -32.87 4.61
N ARG A 139 31.14 -31.63 4.29
CA ARG A 139 30.28 -30.44 4.36
C ARG A 139 28.97 -30.59 3.57
N TYR A 140 29.02 -31.09 2.33
CA TYR A 140 27.79 -31.26 1.55
C TYR A 140 26.86 -32.33 2.15
N LEU A 141 27.41 -33.39 2.75
CA LEU A 141 26.62 -34.43 3.43
C LEU A 141 25.95 -33.88 4.69
N VAL A 142 26.67 -33.04 5.46
CA VAL A 142 26.10 -32.31 6.59
C VAL A 142 24.94 -31.44 6.12
N TYR A 143 25.10 -30.68 5.03
CA TYR A 143 24.03 -29.83 4.52
C TYR A 143 22.80 -30.62 4.07
N LEU A 144 22.99 -31.72 3.31
CA LEU A 144 21.89 -32.60 2.91
C LEU A 144 21.11 -33.12 4.12
N ARG A 145 21.83 -33.51 5.18
CA ARG A 145 21.23 -33.99 6.42
C ARG A 145 20.49 -32.89 7.18
N MET A 146 21.13 -31.75 7.40
CA MET A 146 20.61 -30.69 8.26
C MET A 146 19.42 -29.98 7.60
N LEU A 147 19.50 -29.71 6.31
CA LEU A 147 18.39 -29.14 5.51
C LEU A 147 17.26 -30.13 5.26
N TYR A 148 17.38 -31.37 5.75
CA TYR A 148 16.38 -32.42 5.63
C TYR A 148 15.96 -32.71 4.19
N ILE A 149 16.94 -32.72 3.29
CA ILE A 149 16.71 -32.92 1.86
C ILE A 149 16.38 -34.38 1.61
N ARG A 150 15.08 -34.63 1.42
CA ARG A 150 14.52 -35.97 1.16
C ARG A 150 14.04 -36.16 -0.26
N GLN A 151 14.13 -35.14 -1.09
CA GLN A 151 13.64 -35.20 -2.46
C GLN A 151 14.64 -35.86 -3.37
N LYS A 152 14.09 -36.57 -4.35
CA LYS A 152 14.82 -37.00 -5.52
C LYS A 152 13.93 -36.78 -6.73
N LEU A 153 14.53 -36.50 -7.88
CA LEU A 153 13.83 -36.55 -9.16
C LEU A 153 13.14 -37.91 -9.32
N ASN A 154 11.92 -37.87 -9.86
CA ASN A 154 11.16 -39.06 -10.17
C ASN A 154 11.93 -39.92 -11.19
N SER A 155 11.61 -41.21 -11.29
CA SER A 155 12.33 -42.13 -12.19
C SER A 155 12.22 -41.81 -13.68
N LYS A 156 11.34 -40.87 -14.07
CA LYS A 156 11.10 -40.46 -15.46
C LYS A 156 11.94 -39.25 -15.86
N GLU A 157 12.50 -38.51 -14.89
CA GLU A 157 13.26 -37.30 -15.10
C GLU A 157 14.68 -37.45 -14.56
N THR A 158 15.62 -36.81 -15.24
CA THR A 158 17.03 -36.77 -14.83
C THR A 158 17.50 -35.33 -14.88
N PHE A 159 18.54 -35.00 -14.10
CA PHE A 159 19.12 -33.66 -14.14
C PHE A 159 19.54 -33.26 -15.56
N GLU A 160 20.20 -34.17 -16.30
CA GLU A 160 20.57 -33.94 -17.70
C GLU A 160 19.35 -33.69 -18.60
N GLY A 161 18.27 -34.44 -18.39
CA GLY A 161 17.01 -34.23 -19.11
C GLY A 161 16.40 -32.86 -18.87
N LEU A 162 16.42 -32.39 -17.61
CA LEU A 162 15.99 -31.03 -17.27
C LEU A 162 16.92 -29.96 -17.84
N LEU A 163 18.23 -30.22 -17.87
CA LEU A 163 19.23 -29.31 -18.45
C LEU A 163 19.02 -29.13 -19.96
N VAL A 164 18.72 -30.21 -20.70
CA VAL A 164 18.37 -30.13 -22.12
C VAL A 164 17.14 -29.26 -22.33
N LYS A 165 16.09 -29.43 -21.52
CA LYS A 165 14.87 -28.59 -21.58
C LYS A 165 15.18 -27.13 -21.25
N ALA A 166 15.98 -26.87 -20.21
CA ALA A 166 16.37 -25.52 -19.80
C ALA A 166 17.16 -24.78 -20.89
N ARG A 167 18.08 -25.47 -21.60
CA ARG A 167 18.85 -24.90 -22.71
C ARG A 167 17.99 -24.51 -23.92
N GLN A 168 16.82 -25.11 -24.11
CA GLN A 168 15.91 -24.75 -25.20
C GLN A 168 15.22 -23.42 -24.98
N ILE A 169 15.05 -23.00 -23.72
CA ILE A 169 14.31 -21.78 -23.36
C ILE A 169 15.21 -20.54 -23.43
N ARG A 170 16.54 -20.70 -23.41
CA ARG A 170 17.58 -19.64 -23.49
C ARG A 170 17.30 -18.43 -22.59
N ASP A 171 18.03 -18.34 -21.49
CA ASP A 171 17.96 -17.19 -20.58
C ASP A 171 19.25 -16.36 -20.70
N GLU A 172 19.15 -15.20 -21.35
CA GLU A 172 20.27 -14.27 -21.54
C GLU A 172 20.86 -13.77 -20.22
N TYR A 173 20.05 -13.64 -19.15
CA TYR A 173 20.55 -13.21 -17.85
C TYR A 173 21.51 -14.25 -17.27
N ILE A 174 21.14 -15.53 -17.33
CA ILE A 174 21.97 -16.63 -16.78
C ILE A 174 23.18 -16.91 -17.68
N GLU A 175 23.02 -16.83 -19.00
CA GLU A 175 24.12 -17.04 -19.95
C GLU A 175 25.25 -16.01 -19.78
N ASN A 176 24.89 -14.76 -19.43
CA ASN A 176 25.84 -13.68 -19.20
C ASN A 176 26.46 -13.67 -17.80
N LEU A 177 26.08 -14.57 -16.89
CA LEU A 177 26.69 -14.65 -15.57
C LEU A 177 28.16 -15.11 -15.65
N THR A 178 29.02 -14.40 -14.93
CA THR A 178 30.44 -14.72 -14.73
C THR A 178 30.61 -15.81 -13.66
N VAL A 179 30.08 -17.00 -13.92
CA VAL A 179 30.15 -18.16 -13.03
C VAL A 179 30.72 -19.38 -13.75
N ASP A 180 31.17 -20.38 -12.98
CA ASP A 180 31.64 -21.66 -13.51
C ASP A 180 30.58 -22.33 -14.39
N ILE A 181 31.02 -23.15 -15.37
CA ILE A 181 30.12 -23.83 -16.31
C ILE A 181 29.12 -24.71 -15.56
N LYS A 182 29.58 -25.47 -14.56
CA LYS A 182 28.69 -26.34 -13.77
C LYS A 182 27.66 -25.50 -13.00
N ALA A 183 28.08 -24.34 -12.49
CA ALA A 183 27.20 -23.41 -11.77
C ALA A 183 26.11 -22.86 -12.69
N ARG A 184 26.50 -22.44 -13.89
CA ARG A 184 25.58 -21.96 -14.91
C ARG A 184 24.54 -23.02 -15.25
N GLU A 185 24.94 -24.26 -15.47
CA GLU A 185 24.02 -25.36 -15.79
C GLU A 185 22.99 -25.62 -14.67
N ILE A 186 23.42 -25.63 -13.41
CA ILE A 186 22.51 -25.78 -12.27
C ILE A 186 21.54 -24.60 -12.18
N LEU A 187 22.03 -23.36 -12.37
CA LEU A 187 21.19 -22.16 -12.34
C LEU A 187 20.17 -22.13 -13.49
N MET A 188 20.54 -22.62 -14.68
CA MET A 188 19.61 -22.77 -15.81
C MET A 188 18.48 -23.75 -15.46
N VAL A 189 18.82 -24.92 -14.89
CA VAL A 189 17.83 -25.91 -14.46
C VAL A 189 16.92 -25.35 -13.37
N LEU A 190 17.47 -24.61 -12.40
CA LEU A 190 16.69 -23.94 -11.37
C LEU A 190 15.71 -22.92 -11.96
N ASN A 191 16.18 -22.07 -12.87
CA ASN A 191 15.33 -21.06 -13.49
C ASN A 191 14.20 -21.67 -14.31
N TYR A 192 14.51 -22.73 -15.06
CA TYR A 192 13.51 -23.54 -15.75
C TYR A 192 12.48 -24.08 -14.75
N TYR A 193 12.93 -24.65 -13.64
CA TYR A 193 12.03 -25.18 -12.61
C TYR A 193 11.12 -24.10 -12.01
N ILE A 194 11.67 -22.95 -11.59
CA ILE A 194 10.90 -21.85 -10.99
C ILE A 194 9.83 -21.34 -11.96
N ASN A 195 10.22 -21.02 -13.18
CA ASN A 195 9.34 -20.31 -14.11
C ASN A 195 8.37 -21.22 -14.86
N GLN A 196 8.73 -22.48 -15.13
CA GLN A 196 7.91 -23.38 -15.94
C GLN A 196 7.17 -24.44 -15.12
N VAL A 197 7.73 -24.85 -13.98
CA VAL A 197 7.19 -25.99 -13.21
C VAL A 197 6.50 -25.53 -11.94
N SER A 198 7.12 -24.62 -11.19
CA SER A 198 6.53 -24.10 -9.95
C SER A 198 5.39 -23.10 -10.24
N ASN A 199 5.58 -22.19 -11.19
CA ASN A 199 4.58 -21.19 -11.55
C ASN A 199 3.50 -21.71 -12.52
N GLY A 200 3.78 -22.79 -13.26
CA GLY A 200 2.83 -23.40 -14.21
C GLY A 200 1.67 -24.17 -13.57
N ASN A 201 1.78 -24.51 -12.28
CA ASN A 201 0.72 -25.19 -11.51
C ASN A 201 -0.16 -24.22 -10.71
N GLY A 202 0.12 -22.92 -10.75
CA GLY A 202 -0.80 -21.90 -10.29
C GLY A 202 -1.86 -21.70 -11.36
N GLU A 203 -3.03 -22.30 -11.19
CA GLU A 203 -4.26 -21.83 -11.84
C GLU A 203 -4.43 -20.35 -11.49
N ILE A 204 -3.89 -19.46 -12.33
CA ILE A 204 -4.49 -18.16 -12.49
C ILE A 204 -5.86 -18.49 -13.06
N GLU A 205 -6.91 -18.15 -12.31
CA GLU A 205 -8.30 -18.07 -12.79
C GLU A 205 -8.40 -17.00 -13.91
N SER A 206 -7.64 -17.16 -15.00
CA SER A 206 -7.75 -16.33 -16.19
C SER A 206 -8.84 -16.95 -17.04
N SER A 207 -9.97 -16.26 -16.99
CA SER A 207 -11.14 -16.40 -17.85
C SER A 207 -10.81 -16.86 -19.27
N GLU A 208 -11.66 -17.70 -19.84
CA GLU A 208 -11.56 -18.32 -21.17
C GLU A 208 -11.54 -17.37 -22.38
N ASN A 209 -11.27 -16.07 -22.18
CA ASN A 209 -11.07 -15.12 -23.26
C ASN A 209 -9.81 -14.35 -22.93
N ASP A 210 -8.71 -14.64 -23.62
CA ASP A 210 -7.79 -13.62 -24.14
C ASP A 210 -6.69 -14.31 -24.96
N GLU A 211 -6.52 -13.84 -26.19
CA GLU A 211 -5.46 -14.26 -27.13
C GLU A 211 -4.07 -13.69 -26.75
N ASP A 212 -3.94 -13.11 -25.55
CA ASP A 212 -2.70 -12.58 -24.99
C ASP A 212 -2.09 -13.58 -23.98
N LYS A 213 -1.49 -14.65 -24.51
CA LYS A 213 -0.64 -15.58 -23.72
C LYS A 213 0.80 -15.10 -23.53
N ASP A 214 1.09 -13.86 -23.87
CA ASP A 214 2.41 -13.26 -23.77
C ASP A 214 2.48 -12.34 -22.55
N GLU A 215 2.89 -12.92 -21.42
CA GLU A 215 3.82 -12.36 -20.43
C GLU A 215 3.71 -13.17 -19.13
N LEU A 216 4.13 -14.45 -19.16
CA LEU A 216 4.54 -15.10 -17.92
C LEU A 216 5.69 -14.25 -17.35
N ILE A 217 5.42 -13.52 -16.27
CA ILE A 217 6.42 -12.73 -15.54
C ILE A 217 7.53 -13.70 -15.10
N GLN A 218 8.65 -13.71 -15.82
CA GLN A 218 9.80 -14.51 -15.46
C GLN A 218 10.40 -13.97 -14.17
N VAL A 219 10.49 -14.83 -13.17
CA VAL A 219 11.15 -14.49 -11.91
C VAL A 219 12.64 -14.81 -12.07
N PRO A 220 13.54 -13.80 -12.07
CA PRO A 220 14.96 -14.05 -12.22
C PRO A 220 15.53 -14.75 -10.98
N VAL A 221 16.53 -15.59 -11.19
CA VAL A 221 17.26 -16.24 -10.10
C VAL A 221 17.94 -15.17 -9.24
N SER A 222 17.69 -15.24 -7.93
CA SER A 222 18.23 -14.25 -6.99
C SER A 222 19.76 -14.31 -6.87
N ARG A 223 20.39 -13.16 -6.63
CA ARG A 223 21.85 -13.08 -6.45
C ARG A 223 22.37 -13.90 -5.27
N PHE A 224 21.57 -14.04 -4.21
CA PHE A 224 21.87 -14.93 -3.08
C PHE A 224 22.13 -16.35 -3.59
N ILE A 225 21.24 -16.88 -4.43
CA ILE A 225 21.36 -18.24 -4.97
C ILE A 225 22.52 -18.38 -5.94
N ILE A 226 22.81 -17.36 -6.75
CA ILE A 226 23.97 -17.34 -7.64
C ILE A 226 25.27 -17.49 -6.83
N ASN A 227 25.41 -16.70 -5.76
CA ASN A 227 26.58 -16.71 -4.89
C ASN A 227 26.74 -18.05 -4.14
N VAL A 228 25.66 -18.54 -3.55
CA VAL A 228 25.66 -19.83 -2.84
C VAL A 228 25.95 -21.00 -3.79
N CYS A 229 25.42 -20.98 -5.02
CA CYS A 229 25.72 -21.99 -6.03
C CYS A 229 27.22 -22.01 -6.38
N GLY A 230 27.83 -20.82 -6.53
CA GLY A 230 29.27 -20.67 -6.71
C GLY A 230 30.07 -21.32 -5.58
N LEU A 231 29.65 -21.15 -4.32
CA LEU A 231 30.30 -21.76 -3.15
C LEU A 231 30.14 -23.28 -3.13
N LEU A 232 28.92 -23.80 -3.33
CA LEU A 232 28.65 -25.23 -3.21
C LEU A 232 29.39 -26.09 -4.24
N ILE A 233 29.68 -25.55 -5.42
CA ILE A 233 30.39 -26.27 -6.50
C ILE A 233 31.88 -26.42 -6.22
N THR A 234 32.42 -25.62 -5.30
CA THR A 234 33.80 -25.78 -4.85
C THR A 234 33.99 -26.98 -3.93
N LEU A 235 32.91 -27.59 -3.44
CA LEU A 235 32.98 -28.79 -2.60
C LEU A 235 33.37 -30.02 -3.45
N PRO A 236 34.26 -30.89 -2.95
CA PRO A 236 34.66 -32.10 -3.65
C PRO A 236 33.53 -33.13 -3.68
N ASP A 237 33.55 -34.00 -4.69
CA ASP A 237 32.70 -35.19 -4.83
C ASP A 237 31.17 -34.96 -4.77
N VAL A 238 30.73 -33.71 -4.96
CA VAL A 238 29.33 -33.33 -5.07
C VAL A 238 28.87 -33.39 -6.53
N SER A 239 27.77 -34.09 -6.80
CA SER A 239 27.16 -34.09 -8.13
C SER A 239 26.32 -32.82 -8.38
N GLN A 240 26.16 -32.42 -9.65
CA GLN A 240 25.31 -31.27 -10.00
C GLN A 240 23.86 -31.44 -9.53
N GLU A 241 23.37 -32.68 -9.52
CA GLU A 241 22.04 -33.03 -9.02
C GLU A 241 21.93 -32.80 -7.50
N GLU A 242 22.94 -33.16 -6.71
CA GLU A 242 22.96 -32.89 -5.26
C GLU A 242 23.06 -31.39 -4.95
N VAL A 243 23.88 -30.64 -5.71
CA VAL A 243 23.93 -29.17 -5.58
C VAL A 243 22.57 -28.56 -5.95
N PHE A 244 21.90 -29.07 -6.98
CA PHE A 244 20.57 -28.63 -7.36
C PHE A 244 19.55 -28.81 -6.24
N TYR A 245 19.54 -29.97 -5.54
CA TYR A 245 18.66 -30.18 -4.39
C TYR A 245 18.95 -29.22 -3.23
N LEU A 246 20.23 -28.97 -2.93
CA LEU A 246 20.64 -27.99 -1.92
C LEU A 246 20.13 -26.59 -2.27
N ILE A 247 20.34 -26.18 -3.52
CA ILE A 247 19.93 -24.87 -4.01
C ILE A 247 18.42 -24.70 -4.04
N LEU A 248 17.65 -25.73 -4.40
CA LEU A 248 16.19 -25.68 -4.33
C LEU A 248 15.72 -25.35 -2.92
N LYS A 249 16.25 -26.07 -1.92
CA LYS A 249 15.89 -25.85 -0.52
C LYS A 249 16.29 -24.46 -0.05
N LEU A 250 17.51 -24.02 -0.34
CA LEU A 250 18.00 -22.68 0.03
C LEU A 250 17.23 -21.56 -0.68
N ASN A 251 16.82 -21.77 -1.92
CA ASN A 251 15.97 -20.83 -2.66
C ASN A 251 14.61 -20.70 -1.99
N ARG A 252 13.97 -21.82 -1.63
CA ARG A 252 12.69 -21.82 -0.91
C ARG A 252 12.78 -21.10 0.42
N LEU A 253 13.85 -21.32 1.19
CA LEU A 253 14.09 -20.61 2.45
C LEU A 253 14.25 -19.10 2.24
N TYR A 254 15.01 -18.69 1.22
CA TYR A 254 15.23 -17.28 0.90
C TYR A 254 13.97 -16.57 0.35
N THR A 255 13.14 -17.27 -0.43
CA THR A 255 11.90 -16.70 -0.97
C THR A 255 10.81 -16.58 0.09
N THR A 256 10.73 -17.55 1.02
CA THR A 256 9.77 -17.53 2.14
C THR A 256 10.18 -16.63 3.30
N LEU A 257 11.45 -16.22 3.38
CA LEU A 257 11.93 -15.28 4.38
C LEU A 257 11.16 -13.95 4.31
N ASN A 258 10.53 -13.58 5.43
CA ASN A 258 9.94 -12.26 5.62
C ASN A 258 11.05 -11.21 5.81
N LYS A 259 11.46 -10.59 4.70
CA LYS A 259 12.60 -9.66 4.67
C LYS A 259 12.33 -8.42 5.52
N ASP A 260 11.10 -7.93 5.57
CA ASP A 260 10.75 -6.72 6.33
C ASP A 260 10.83 -6.96 7.85
N GLU A 261 10.36 -8.13 8.31
CA GLU A 261 10.54 -8.57 9.70
C GLU A 261 12.03 -8.70 10.04
N PHE A 262 12.80 -9.35 9.16
CA PHE A 262 14.23 -9.54 9.37
C PHE A 262 15.00 -8.20 9.44
N PHE A 263 14.71 -7.26 8.56
CA PHE A 263 15.31 -5.92 8.57
C PHE A 263 14.89 -5.11 9.79
N TYR A 264 13.66 -5.27 10.27
CA TYR A 264 13.21 -4.70 11.52
C TYR A 264 14.03 -5.25 12.70
N LYS A 265 14.21 -6.57 12.79
CA LYS A 265 15.02 -7.20 13.84
C LYS A 265 16.45 -6.65 13.86
N ILE A 266 17.10 -6.50 12.70
CA ILE A 266 18.45 -5.91 12.60
C ILE A 266 18.44 -4.46 13.10
N SER A 267 17.51 -3.64 12.59
CA SER A 267 17.41 -2.22 12.95
C SER A 267 17.20 -2.04 14.45
N ARG A 268 16.29 -2.83 15.02
CA ARG A 268 15.96 -2.78 16.45
C ARG A 268 17.11 -3.26 17.32
N SER A 269 17.84 -4.29 16.88
CA SER A 269 19.04 -4.76 17.59
C SER A 269 20.14 -3.69 17.57
N LEU A 270 20.36 -3.01 16.44
CA LEU A 270 21.29 -1.88 16.35
C LEU A 270 20.88 -0.72 17.26
N GLU A 271 19.59 -0.40 17.34
CA GLU A 271 19.08 0.66 18.21
C GLU A 271 19.34 0.38 19.70
N VAL A 272 19.14 -0.87 20.12
CA VAL A 272 19.27 -1.26 21.53
C VAL A 272 20.73 -1.47 21.93
N GLU A 273 21.51 -2.22 21.14
CA GLU A 273 22.87 -2.62 21.50
C GLU A 273 23.92 -1.59 21.09
N LEU A 274 23.70 -0.88 19.98
CA LEU A 274 24.64 0.09 19.40
C LEU A 274 24.00 1.48 19.24
N PHE A 275 23.35 1.94 20.32
CA PHE A 275 22.55 3.17 20.33
C PHE A 275 23.27 4.40 19.74
N ASP A 276 24.54 4.64 20.11
CA ASP A 276 25.30 5.81 19.63
C ASP A 276 25.45 5.80 18.11
N ILE A 277 25.76 4.63 17.54
CA ILE A 277 25.93 4.45 16.09
C ILE A 277 24.59 4.61 15.38
N PHE A 278 23.57 3.93 15.89
CA PHE A 278 22.23 3.98 15.32
C PHE A 278 21.66 5.40 15.34
N LYS A 279 21.85 6.13 16.44
CA LYS A 279 21.44 7.53 16.59
C LYS A 279 22.17 8.43 15.59
N HIS A 280 23.49 8.27 15.43
CA HIS A 280 24.28 9.06 14.48
C HIS A 280 23.77 8.89 13.05
N ILE A 281 23.59 7.64 12.60
CA ILE A 281 23.04 7.30 11.28
C ILE A 281 21.63 7.87 11.10
N SER A 282 20.78 7.72 12.13
CA SER A 282 19.38 8.14 12.08
C SER A 282 19.22 9.66 12.02
N VAL A 283 20.04 10.42 12.77
CA VAL A 283 20.04 11.90 12.74
C VAL A 283 20.39 12.42 11.35
N GLN A 284 21.23 11.69 10.61
CA GLN A 284 21.61 12.03 9.25
C GLN A 284 20.58 11.60 8.19
N GLY A 285 19.50 10.90 8.59
CA GLY A 285 18.45 10.45 7.69
C GLY A 285 18.86 9.33 6.73
N ILE A 286 19.91 8.57 7.07
CA ILE A 286 20.41 7.48 6.23
C ILE A 286 19.49 6.26 6.35
N ASN A 287 18.97 5.79 5.21
CA ASN A 287 18.11 4.60 5.16
C ASN A 287 18.95 3.32 5.04
N LEU A 288 18.94 2.50 6.08
CA LEU A 288 19.67 1.23 6.13
C LEU A 288 19.01 0.08 5.37
N ASN A 289 17.77 0.22 4.89
CA ASN A 289 17.09 -0.87 4.17
C ASN A 289 17.83 -1.30 2.90
N THR A 290 18.45 -0.35 2.19
CA THR A 290 19.25 -0.65 1.00
C THR A 290 20.47 -1.50 1.38
N LEU A 291 21.14 -1.16 2.48
CA LEU A 291 22.24 -1.94 3.02
C LEU A 291 21.77 -3.36 3.38
N PHE A 292 20.68 -3.49 4.13
CA PHE A 292 20.20 -4.80 4.57
C PHE A 292 19.77 -5.69 3.39
N ARG A 293 19.23 -5.13 2.32
CA ARG A 293 18.94 -5.89 1.09
C ARG A 293 20.21 -6.40 0.41
N ASN A 294 21.27 -5.59 0.41
CA ASN A 294 22.55 -5.98 -0.17
C ASN A 294 23.30 -6.99 0.71
N ILE A 295 23.17 -6.88 2.03
CA ILE A 295 23.95 -7.67 3.00
C ILE A 295 23.67 -9.16 2.90
N ILE A 296 22.39 -9.54 2.74
CA ILE A 296 21.98 -10.95 2.65
C ILE A 296 22.63 -11.62 1.43
N VAL A 297 22.98 -10.86 0.40
CA VAL A 297 23.66 -11.36 -0.80
C VAL A 297 25.18 -11.31 -0.65
N GLN A 298 25.72 -10.23 -0.08
CA GLN A 298 27.15 -9.94 -0.05
C GLN A 298 27.96 -10.87 0.86
N PHE A 299 27.38 -11.39 1.95
CA PHE A 299 28.05 -12.35 2.84
C PHE A 299 28.43 -13.68 2.19
N PHE A 300 27.85 -13.98 1.03
CA PHE A 300 28.13 -15.20 0.27
C PHE A 300 28.98 -14.92 -0.97
N ASN A 301 29.36 -13.66 -1.21
CA ASN A 301 30.14 -13.29 -2.38
C ASN A 301 31.63 -13.57 -2.14
N SER A 302 32.15 -14.64 -2.74
CA SER A 302 33.56 -15.02 -2.69
C SER A 302 34.51 -14.07 -3.42
N GLU A 303 34.01 -13.13 -4.22
CA GLU A 303 34.83 -12.05 -4.78
C GLU A 303 35.12 -10.94 -3.76
N LEU A 304 34.25 -10.80 -2.76
CA LEU A 304 34.32 -9.76 -1.74
C LEU A 304 34.94 -10.27 -0.43
N LEU A 305 34.60 -11.50 -0.03
CA LEU A 305 35.08 -12.14 1.19
C LEU A 305 35.86 -13.41 0.86
N ASP A 306 36.75 -13.81 1.77
CA ASP A 306 37.46 -15.08 1.67
C ASP A 306 36.47 -16.26 1.58
N GLN A 307 36.72 -17.19 0.66
CA GLN A 307 35.84 -18.33 0.42
C GLN A 307 35.62 -19.16 1.69
N LYS A 308 36.65 -19.30 2.54
CA LYS A 308 36.53 -19.99 3.83
C LYS A 308 35.51 -19.31 4.74
N MET A 309 35.53 -17.99 4.79
CA MET A 309 34.60 -17.19 5.59
C MET A 309 33.17 -17.28 5.06
N CYS A 310 32.99 -17.25 3.74
CA CYS A 310 31.69 -17.50 3.11
C CYS A 310 31.13 -18.89 3.44
N LEU A 311 31.98 -19.92 3.41
CA LEU A 311 31.59 -21.30 3.76
C LEU A 311 31.23 -21.43 5.24
N THR A 312 32.01 -20.85 6.15
CA THR A 312 31.67 -20.84 7.59
C THR A 312 30.38 -20.09 7.86
N THR A 313 30.14 -18.97 7.16
CA THR A 313 28.87 -18.24 7.25
C THR A 313 27.71 -19.09 6.76
N LEU A 314 27.89 -19.83 5.66
CA LEU A 314 26.89 -20.78 5.18
C LEU A 314 26.68 -21.94 6.16
N ASP A 315 27.74 -22.46 6.79
CA ASP A 315 27.65 -23.47 7.84
C ASP A 315 26.70 -23.00 8.95
N PHE A 316 26.92 -21.81 9.53
CA PHE A 316 26.02 -21.26 10.55
C PHE A 316 24.61 -20.98 10.04
N VAL A 317 24.43 -20.50 8.80
CA VAL A 317 23.09 -20.27 8.24
C VAL A 317 22.32 -21.58 8.01
N VAL A 318 23.01 -22.70 7.78
CA VAL A 318 22.38 -24.02 7.71
C VAL A 318 21.94 -24.51 9.10
N PHE A 319 22.68 -24.19 10.17
CA PHE A 319 22.33 -24.63 11.53
C PHE A 319 21.34 -23.70 12.24
N GLU A 320 21.56 -22.39 12.18
CA GLU A 320 20.80 -21.36 12.91
C GLU A 320 19.86 -20.55 11.99
N GLY A 321 20.00 -20.63 10.67
CA GLY A 321 19.21 -19.82 9.75
C GLY A 321 19.72 -18.39 9.55
N PHE A 322 18.85 -17.54 9.00
CA PHE A 322 19.20 -16.14 8.70
C PHE A 322 19.41 -15.28 9.95
N ASP A 323 18.94 -15.71 11.13
CA ASP A 323 19.16 -15.01 12.39
C ASP A 323 20.66 -14.90 12.77
N PHE A 324 21.51 -15.80 12.27
CA PHE A 324 22.95 -15.68 12.41
C PHE A 324 23.51 -14.44 11.69
N ILE A 325 22.95 -14.08 10.52
CA ILE A 325 23.36 -12.88 9.76
C ILE A 325 23.08 -11.62 10.57
N LEU A 326 22.01 -11.59 11.37
CA LEU A 326 21.74 -10.47 12.27
C LEU A 326 22.86 -10.28 13.31
N ARG A 327 23.41 -11.35 13.88
CA ARG A 327 24.55 -11.25 14.81
C ARG A 327 25.81 -10.75 14.11
N MET A 328 26.07 -11.26 12.89
CA MET A 328 27.18 -10.78 12.06
C MET A 328 27.07 -9.28 11.79
N MET A 329 25.86 -8.78 11.57
CA MET A 329 25.60 -7.36 11.38
C MET A 329 25.96 -6.52 12.59
N LEU A 330 25.55 -6.95 13.79
CA LEU A 330 25.88 -6.24 15.02
C LEU A 330 27.40 -6.11 15.20
N VAL A 331 28.15 -7.19 14.97
CA VAL A 331 29.61 -7.17 15.06
C VAL A 331 30.25 -6.28 14.00
N LEU A 332 29.75 -6.28 12.77
CA LEU A 332 30.25 -5.39 11.71
C LEU A 332 30.08 -3.91 12.06
N PHE A 333 28.91 -3.53 12.58
CA PHE A 333 28.66 -2.15 13.02
C PHE A 333 29.50 -1.80 14.25
N ALA A 334 29.62 -2.70 15.22
CA ALA A 334 30.44 -2.50 16.41
C ALA A 334 31.92 -2.31 16.06
N SER A 335 32.44 -3.09 15.11
CA SER A 335 33.84 -3.05 14.72
C SER A 335 34.19 -1.82 13.89
N ASN A 336 33.24 -1.30 13.10
CA ASN A 336 33.40 -0.07 12.34
C ASN A 336 32.96 1.18 13.11
N LYS A 337 32.71 1.09 14.42
CA LYS A 337 32.14 2.16 15.25
C LYS A 337 32.88 3.49 15.07
N ASP A 338 34.19 3.49 15.24
CA ASP A 338 34.98 4.73 15.22
C ASP A 338 34.91 5.42 13.86
N LYS A 339 35.01 4.63 12.78
CA LYS A 339 34.92 5.15 11.40
C LYS A 339 33.51 5.65 11.06
N ILE A 340 32.46 5.00 11.56
CA ILE A 340 31.07 5.46 11.36
C ILE A 340 30.84 6.79 12.06
N LEU A 341 31.31 6.94 13.30
CA LEU A 341 31.12 8.15 14.09
C LEU A 341 31.94 9.34 13.59
N GLU A 342 33.04 9.11 12.88
CA GLU A 342 33.85 10.15 12.25
C GLU A 342 33.22 10.70 10.95
N LEU A 343 32.45 9.87 10.24
CA LEU A 343 31.89 10.21 8.93
C LEU A 343 30.49 10.83 9.05
N ASP A 344 30.21 11.78 8.15
CA ASP A 344 28.92 12.48 8.08
C ASP A 344 28.31 12.45 6.67
N GLY A 345 26.98 12.40 6.61
CA GLY A 345 26.16 12.56 5.41
C GLY A 345 26.49 11.57 4.29
N ASP A 346 26.81 12.12 3.11
CA ASP A 346 27.08 11.35 1.91
C ASP A 346 28.32 10.45 2.04
N ASP A 347 29.32 10.86 2.82
CA ASP A 347 30.53 10.05 3.02
C ASP A 347 30.25 8.84 3.89
N LEU A 348 29.39 8.99 4.91
CA LEU A 348 28.92 7.86 5.70
C LEU A 348 28.05 6.90 4.86
N LEU A 349 27.15 7.43 4.04
CA LEU A 349 26.32 6.63 3.15
C LEU A 349 27.17 5.86 2.12
N ARG A 350 28.21 6.49 1.56
CA ARG A 350 29.16 5.85 0.66
C ARG A 350 29.94 4.76 1.36
N PHE A 351 30.44 5.03 2.56
CA PHE A 351 31.20 4.05 3.33
C PHE A 351 30.34 2.82 3.69
N ILE A 352 29.14 3.01 4.23
CA ILE A 352 28.24 1.92 4.62
C ILE A 352 27.90 1.02 3.42
N ASN A 353 27.70 1.59 2.23
CA ASN A 353 27.39 0.81 1.01
C ASN A 353 28.64 0.29 0.27
N SER A 354 29.84 0.66 0.72
CA SER A 354 31.09 0.27 0.07
C SER A 354 31.50 -1.16 0.45
N PRO A 355 32.27 -1.85 -0.40
CA PRO A 355 32.90 -3.13 -0.03
C PRO A 355 33.87 -3.00 1.15
N GLU A 356 34.38 -1.80 1.44
CA GLU A 356 35.27 -1.55 2.58
C GLU A 356 34.59 -1.79 3.92
N PHE A 357 33.27 -1.61 4.02
CA PHE A 357 32.52 -1.88 5.24
C PHE A 357 32.62 -3.34 5.67
N PHE A 358 32.70 -4.25 4.70
CA PHE A 358 32.77 -5.70 4.90
C PHE A 358 34.19 -6.22 5.00
N THR A 359 35.10 -5.64 4.23
CA THR A 359 36.49 -6.11 4.09
C THR A 359 37.46 -5.42 5.03
N GLY A 360 37.10 -4.24 5.54
CA GLY A 360 37.94 -3.43 6.42
C GLY A 360 38.14 -3.99 7.83
N VAL A 361 37.37 -5.02 8.22
CA VAL A 361 37.41 -5.63 9.54
C VAL A 361 37.45 -7.15 9.39
N GLN A 362 38.40 -7.81 10.04
CA GLN A 362 38.36 -9.27 10.20
C GLN A 362 37.21 -9.63 11.16
N ILE A 363 36.19 -10.31 10.64
CA ILE A 363 35.07 -10.77 11.47
C ILE A 363 35.55 -11.93 12.33
N ASP A 364 35.57 -11.71 13.64
CA ASP A 364 35.80 -12.76 14.62
C ASP A 364 34.47 -13.44 14.96
N PHE A 365 34.30 -14.67 14.49
CA PHE A 365 33.09 -15.45 14.71
C PHE A 365 32.80 -15.72 16.21
N ASN A 366 33.82 -15.72 17.09
CA ASN A 366 33.56 -15.86 18.53
C ASN A 366 32.79 -14.66 19.08
N ASN A 367 33.13 -13.45 18.61
CA ASN A 367 32.44 -12.23 19.01
C ASN A 367 31.02 -12.16 18.44
N VAL A 368 30.78 -12.84 17.30
CA VAL A 368 29.45 -12.96 16.69
C VAL A 368 28.55 -13.87 17.53
N LEU A 369 29.06 -15.01 17.96
CA LEU A 369 28.30 -15.95 18.79
C LEU A 369 28.01 -15.40 20.18
N ALA A 370 28.89 -14.53 20.69
CA ALA A 370 28.67 -13.83 21.96
C ALA A 370 27.52 -12.80 21.91
N GLN A 371 27.04 -12.40 20.73
CA GLN A 371 25.87 -11.53 20.62
C GLN A 371 24.58 -12.33 20.88
N GLU A 372 23.77 -11.86 21.82
CA GLU A 372 22.50 -12.48 22.20
C GLU A 372 21.31 -11.51 22.06
N PRO A 373 20.99 -11.06 20.84
CA PRO A 373 19.87 -10.15 20.59
C PRO A 373 18.52 -10.81 20.92
N HIS A 374 17.57 -10.03 21.45
CA HIS A 374 16.23 -10.51 21.82
C HIS A 374 15.31 -10.75 20.60
N ILE A 375 15.66 -11.72 19.76
CA ILE A 375 15.02 -12.00 18.47
C ILE A 375 13.49 -12.22 18.57
N ILE A 376 13.02 -12.93 19.60
CA ILE A 376 11.59 -13.24 19.80
C ILE A 376 10.82 -11.97 20.16
N GLN A 377 11.41 -11.11 21.01
CA GLN A 377 10.77 -9.86 21.41
C GLN A 377 10.60 -8.95 20.20
N TYR A 378 11.64 -8.78 19.39
CA TYR A 378 11.59 -7.91 18.21
C TYR A 378 10.64 -8.45 17.13
N GLU A 379 10.53 -9.77 16.98
CA GLU A 379 9.52 -10.41 16.13
C GLU A 379 8.10 -10.07 16.58
N ASN A 380 7.82 -10.25 17.87
CA ASN A 380 6.51 -9.94 18.44
C ASN A 380 6.19 -8.45 18.30
N GLU A 381 7.16 -7.57 18.55
CA GLU A 381 7.01 -6.12 18.32
C GLU A 381 6.64 -5.83 16.87
N PHE A 382 7.33 -6.43 15.89
CA PHE A 382 7.03 -6.25 14.47
C PHE A 382 5.60 -6.67 14.12
N TYR A 383 5.18 -7.87 14.54
CA TYR A 383 3.83 -8.36 14.25
C TYR A 383 2.75 -7.56 14.98
N LEU A 384 3.01 -7.09 16.20
CA LEU A 384 2.09 -6.20 16.93
C LEU A 384 1.94 -4.84 16.23
N ILE A 385 3.05 -4.25 15.78
CA ILE A 385 3.03 -2.98 15.03
C ILE A 385 2.26 -3.18 13.72
N ASN A 386 2.56 -4.25 12.96
CA ASN A 386 1.93 -4.50 11.68
C ASN A 386 0.42 -4.81 11.83
N ALA A 387 0.04 -5.58 12.85
CA ALA A 387 -1.36 -5.84 13.15
C ALA A 387 -2.11 -4.54 13.54
N ASN A 388 -1.48 -3.68 14.34
CA ASN A 388 -2.05 -2.39 14.73
C ASN A 388 -2.17 -1.43 13.53
N SER A 389 -1.17 -1.37 12.66
CA SER A 389 -1.23 -0.54 11.44
C SER A 389 -2.27 -1.06 10.46
N LEU A 390 -2.38 -2.38 10.28
CA LEU A 390 -3.38 -2.97 9.41
C LEU A 390 -4.79 -2.72 9.94
N SER A 391 -4.99 -2.85 11.25
CA SER A 391 -6.28 -2.53 11.89
C SER A 391 -6.65 -1.06 11.71
N ASN A 392 -5.69 -0.14 11.92
CA ASN A 392 -5.94 1.29 11.76
C ASN A 392 -6.24 1.67 10.29
N ASN A 393 -5.46 1.14 9.35
CA ASN A 393 -5.67 1.36 7.91
C ASN A 393 -6.99 0.73 7.43
N SER A 394 -7.36 -0.44 7.96
CA SER A 394 -8.66 -1.06 7.66
C SER A 394 -9.81 -0.19 8.15
N ASN A 395 -9.71 0.38 9.36
CA ASN A 395 -10.72 1.30 9.89
C ASN A 395 -10.81 2.57 9.05
N GLU A 396 -9.67 3.12 8.61
CA GLU A 396 -9.64 4.29 7.73
C GLU A 396 -10.27 3.98 6.37
N LEU A 397 -10.00 2.81 5.80
CA LEU A 397 -10.59 2.37 4.53
C LEU A 397 -12.11 2.15 4.65
N THR A 398 -12.57 1.59 5.77
CA THR A 398 -14.01 1.50 6.07
C THR A 398 -14.64 2.89 6.18
N ASN A 399 -14.01 3.84 6.90
CA ASN A 399 -14.50 5.21 7.00
C ASN A 399 -14.56 5.90 5.63
N LEU A 400 -13.55 5.72 4.78
CA LEU A 400 -13.53 6.29 3.43
C LEU A 400 -14.64 5.69 2.56
N LYS A 401 -14.91 4.40 2.71
CA LYS A 401 -16.02 3.74 2.02
C LYS A 401 -17.37 4.29 2.46
N GLU A 402 -17.59 4.46 3.77
CA GLU A 402 -18.81 5.06 4.31
C GLU A 402 -19.01 6.50 3.83
N ILE A 403 -17.95 7.32 3.82
CA ILE A 403 -18.00 8.70 3.29
C ILE A 403 -18.30 8.68 1.78
N ASN A 404 -17.73 7.75 1.02
CA ASN A 404 -18.01 7.61 -0.40
C ASN A 404 -19.48 7.27 -0.63
N ASP A 405 -20.03 6.30 0.11
CA ASP A 405 -21.45 5.94 0.03
C ASP A 405 -22.34 7.15 0.38
N GLU A 406 -21.99 7.94 1.41
CA GLU A 406 -22.72 9.17 1.75
C GLU A 406 -22.64 10.23 0.63
N LEU A 407 -21.48 10.39 0.00
CA LEU A 407 -21.29 11.31 -1.13
C LEU A 407 -22.09 10.87 -2.35
N VAL A 408 -22.14 9.56 -2.63
CA VAL A 408 -22.96 9.01 -3.72
C VAL A 408 -24.44 9.28 -3.46
N ILE A 409 -24.91 9.11 -2.23
CA ILE A 409 -26.28 9.48 -1.84
C ILE A 409 -26.52 10.98 -2.06
N LYS A 410 -25.61 11.85 -1.61
CA LYS A 410 -25.71 13.31 -1.83
C LYS A 410 -25.72 13.69 -3.31
N ILE A 411 -24.90 13.05 -4.13
CA ILE A 411 -24.88 13.29 -5.59
C ILE A 411 -26.24 12.91 -6.20
N ASN A 412 -26.80 11.77 -5.80
CA ASN A 412 -28.11 11.33 -6.29
C ASN A 412 -29.23 12.30 -5.85
N ASP A 413 -29.18 12.80 -4.62
CA ASP A 413 -30.12 13.82 -4.13
C ASP A 413 -29.96 15.15 -4.88
N LEU A 414 -28.73 15.58 -5.16
CA LEU A 414 -28.47 16.78 -5.97
C LEU A 414 -28.96 16.60 -7.40
N ARG A 415 -28.77 15.43 -8.02
CA ARG A 415 -29.33 15.11 -9.34
C ARG A 415 -30.84 15.21 -9.35
N ARG A 416 -31.52 14.65 -8.35
CA ARG A 416 -32.98 14.79 -8.20
C ARG A 416 -33.41 16.26 -8.06
N LYS A 417 -32.66 17.06 -7.30
CA LYS A 417 -32.93 18.50 -7.18
C LYS A 417 -32.73 19.23 -8.51
N ILE A 418 -31.68 18.89 -9.27
CA ILE A 418 -31.44 19.45 -10.60
C ILE A 418 -32.57 19.08 -11.56
N GLU A 419 -32.98 17.81 -11.60
CA GLU A 419 -34.12 17.37 -12.42
C GLU A 419 -35.41 18.12 -12.05
N SER A 420 -35.69 18.26 -10.75
CA SER A 420 -36.82 19.06 -10.27
C SER A 420 -36.70 20.52 -10.72
N LEU A 421 -35.50 21.09 -10.68
CA LEU A 421 -35.25 22.47 -11.05
C LEU A 421 -35.38 22.68 -12.57
N GLU A 422 -34.92 21.74 -13.38
CA GLU A 422 -35.11 21.72 -14.83
C GLU A 422 -36.59 21.63 -15.20
N VAL A 423 -37.38 20.79 -14.51
CA VAL A 423 -38.82 20.72 -14.70
C VAL A 423 -39.47 22.07 -14.39
N THR A 424 -39.15 22.68 -13.24
CA THR A 424 -39.67 24.01 -12.90
C THR A 424 -39.22 25.09 -13.89
N HIS A 425 -37.99 25.03 -14.40
CA HIS A 425 -37.49 25.97 -15.39
C HIS A 425 -38.24 25.83 -16.72
N ARG A 426 -38.50 24.59 -17.18
CA ARG A 426 -39.32 24.35 -18.38
C ARG A 426 -40.74 24.87 -18.18
N GLU A 427 -41.32 24.67 -17.00
CA GLU A 427 -42.64 25.20 -16.67
C GLU A 427 -42.67 26.73 -16.68
N ILE A 428 -41.71 27.39 -16.03
CA ILE A 428 -41.58 28.86 -16.04
C ILE A 428 -41.38 29.38 -17.46
N SER A 429 -40.54 28.72 -18.26
CA SER A 429 -40.30 29.11 -19.65
C SER A 429 -41.57 28.98 -20.49
N SER A 430 -42.33 27.90 -20.32
CA SER A 430 -43.63 27.71 -20.99
C SER A 430 -44.66 28.75 -20.56
N GLN A 431 -44.75 29.06 -19.26
CA GLN A 431 -45.61 30.13 -18.77
C GLN A 431 -45.19 31.50 -19.33
N SER A 432 -43.89 31.78 -19.41
CA SER A 432 -43.36 33.01 -20.00
C SER A 432 -43.74 33.14 -21.48
N GLU A 433 -43.60 32.07 -22.26
CA GLU A 433 -44.05 32.05 -23.67
C GLU A 433 -45.56 32.31 -23.78
N GLN A 434 -46.36 31.68 -22.92
CA GLN A 434 -47.80 31.90 -22.88
C GLN A 434 -48.13 33.36 -22.52
N TYR A 435 -47.49 33.95 -21.51
CA TYR A 435 -47.65 35.36 -21.15
C TYR A 435 -47.25 36.30 -22.28
N THR A 436 -46.15 36.04 -23.00
CA THR A 436 -45.78 36.87 -24.16
C THR A 436 -46.79 36.77 -25.29
N THR A 437 -47.36 35.59 -25.51
CA THR A 437 -48.42 35.37 -26.51
C THR A 437 -49.69 36.12 -26.12
N ASP A 438 -50.12 36.01 -24.86
CA ASP A 438 -51.29 36.71 -24.33
C ASP A 438 -51.11 38.23 -24.36
N LEU A 439 -49.91 38.72 -24.02
CA LEU A 439 -49.55 40.14 -24.10
C LEU A 439 -49.67 40.64 -25.54
N SER A 440 -49.09 39.91 -26.51
CA SER A 440 -49.17 40.27 -27.93
C SER A 440 -50.62 40.29 -28.44
N SER A 441 -51.44 39.32 -28.01
CA SER A 441 -52.87 39.26 -28.33
C SER A 441 -53.64 40.44 -27.73
N ALA A 442 -53.31 40.82 -26.49
CA ALA A 442 -53.88 41.98 -25.83
C ALA A 442 -53.47 43.30 -26.49
N GLU A 443 -52.21 43.44 -26.93
CA GLU A 443 -51.73 44.59 -27.69
C GLU A 443 -52.47 44.74 -29.02
N VAL A 444 -52.64 43.65 -29.77
CA VAL A 444 -53.43 43.64 -31.02
C VAL A 444 -54.88 44.03 -30.76
N LYS A 445 -55.51 43.49 -29.71
CA LYS A 445 -56.87 43.89 -29.30
C LYS A 445 -56.94 45.36 -28.93
N ASN A 446 -55.95 45.88 -28.21
CA ASN A 446 -55.91 47.28 -27.81
C ASN A 446 -55.76 48.20 -29.04
N GLN A 447 -54.90 47.86 -29.99
CA GLN A 447 -54.79 48.58 -31.27
C GLN A 447 -56.12 48.59 -32.03
N ASN A 448 -56.81 47.46 -32.11
CA ASN A 448 -58.13 47.38 -32.73
C ASN A 448 -59.19 48.22 -31.99
N LEU A 449 -59.15 48.26 -30.65
CA LEU A 449 -60.03 49.09 -29.83
C LEU A 449 -59.75 50.58 -30.01
N VAL A 450 -58.49 50.99 -30.10
CA VAL A 450 -58.10 52.38 -30.40
C VAL A 450 -58.56 52.77 -31.80
N GLN A 451 -58.42 51.89 -32.78
CA GLN A 451 -58.89 52.13 -34.14
C GLN A 451 -60.43 52.28 -34.19
N THR A 452 -61.17 51.37 -33.56
CA THR A 452 -62.62 51.47 -33.47
C THR A 452 -63.08 52.68 -32.66
N GLN A 453 -62.36 53.06 -31.60
CA GLN A 453 -62.60 54.30 -30.86
C GLN A 453 -62.41 55.52 -31.76
N SER A 454 -61.35 55.55 -32.58
CA SER A 454 -61.10 56.62 -33.55
C SER A 454 -62.23 56.72 -34.58
N GLU A 455 -62.65 55.59 -35.16
CA GLU A 455 -63.77 55.53 -36.11
C GLU A 455 -65.10 55.98 -35.47
N LEU A 456 -65.36 55.56 -34.24
CA LEU A 456 -66.54 56.00 -33.48
C LEU A 456 -66.47 57.50 -33.17
N GLN A 457 -65.30 58.02 -32.80
CA GLN A 457 -65.11 59.45 -32.52
C GLN A 457 -65.26 60.29 -33.78
N GLU A 458 -64.82 59.80 -34.94
CA GLU A 458 -65.04 60.42 -36.24
C GLU A 458 -66.52 60.42 -36.62
N LYS A 459 -67.21 59.27 -36.48
CA LYS A 459 -68.67 59.19 -36.66
C LYS A 459 -69.42 60.09 -35.68
N TYR A 460 -68.98 60.18 -34.43
CA TYR A 460 -69.60 61.04 -33.44
C TYR A 460 -69.35 62.51 -33.75
N LYS A 461 -68.16 62.90 -34.21
CA LYS A 461 -67.90 64.27 -34.72
C LYS A 461 -68.79 64.61 -35.90
N HIS A 462 -69.03 63.65 -36.79
CA HIS A 462 -69.88 63.85 -37.96
C HIS A 462 -71.39 63.90 -37.60
N LEU A 463 -71.80 63.25 -36.52
CA LEU A 463 -73.18 63.24 -36.02
C LEU A 463 -73.46 64.38 -35.03
N THR A 464 -72.44 64.82 -34.28
CA THR A 464 -72.55 65.96 -33.37
C THR A 464 -72.61 67.22 -34.22
N MET A 465 -73.66 68.00 -33.99
CA MET A 465 -73.96 69.31 -34.56
C MET A 465 -72.88 70.39 -34.28
N ALA A 466 -71.58 70.08 -34.38
CA ALA A 466 -70.49 71.04 -34.18
C ALA A 466 -70.53 72.15 -35.24
N ASP A 467 -70.82 71.82 -36.49
CA ASP A 467 -71.00 72.82 -37.56
C ASP A 467 -72.28 73.63 -37.38
N ASN A 468 -73.37 73.02 -36.90
CA ASN A 468 -74.61 73.73 -36.60
C ASN A 468 -74.47 74.66 -35.38
N LEU A 469 -73.72 74.26 -34.34
CA LEU A 469 -73.45 75.08 -33.17
C LEU A 469 -72.56 76.29 -33.52
N SER A 470 -71.54 76.08 -34.36
CA SER A 470 -70.67 77.15 -34.87
C SER A 470 -71.45 78.20 -35.67
N ASN A 471 -72.36 77.76 -36.55
CA ASN A 471 -73.24 78.66 -37.30
C ASN A 471 -74.22 79.41 -36.38
N THR A 472 -74.71 78.77 -35.32
CA THR A 472 -75.64 79.38 -34.36
C THR A 472 -74.96 80.43 -33.48
N ILE A 473 -73.69 80.20 -33.07
CA ILE A 473 -72.89 81.17 -32.30
C ILE A 473 -72.60 82.42 -33.15
N LYS A 474 -72.19 82.25 -34.40
CA LYS A 474 -71.97 83.39 -35.32
C LYS A 474 -73.24 84.19 -35.57
N ALA A 475 -74.38 83.53 -35.73
CA ALA A 475 -75.66 84.20 -35.87
C ALA A 475 -76.01 85.03 -34.61
N ASN A 476 -75.73 84.51 -33.42
CA ASN A 476 -75.95 85.26 -32.17
C ASN A 476 -75.00 86.45 -31.98
N GLU A 477 -73.74 86.35 -32.42
CA GLU A 477 -72.81 87.49 -32.42
C GLU A 477 -73.29 88.60 -33.38
N GLU A 478 -73.78 88.24 -34.58
CA GLU A 478 -74.41 89.20 -35.50
C GLU A 478 -75.66 89.87 -34.90
N PHE A 479 -76.49 89.11 -34.18
CA PHE A 479 -77.65 89.67 -33.49
C PHE A 479 -77.27 90.61 -32.35
N SER A 480 -76.20 90.31 -31.60
CA SER A 480 -75.69 91.17 -30.53
C SER A 480 -75.16 92.50 -31.07
N GLN A 481 -74.43 92.48 -32.19
CA GLN A 481 -73.99 93.71 -32.87
C GLN A 481 -75.16 94.56 -33.36
N ARG A 482 -76.17 93.95 -33.98
CA ARG A 482 -77.39 94.68 -34.41
C ARG A 482 -78.14 95.30 -33.23
N ASN A 483 -78.21 94.62 -32.09
CA ASN A 483 -78.86 95.17 -30.90
C ASN A 483 -78.09 96.37 -30.33
N ALA A 484 -76.75 96.34 -30.32
CA ALA A 484 -75.94 97.49 -29.91
C ALA A 484 -76.13 98.71 -30.84
N GLU A 485 -76.25 98.48 -32.15
CA GLU A 485 -76.57 99.55 -33.12
C GLU A 485 -77.97 100.13 -32.91
N LEU A 486 -78.96 99.29 -32.60
CA LEU A 486 -80.33 99.73 -32.29
C LEU A 486 -80.40 100.52 -30.98
N GLU A 487 -79.63 100.15 -29.95
CA GLU A 487 -79.51 100.93 -28.71
C GLU A 487 -78.92 102.32 -28.97
N GLN A 488 -77.88 102.43 -29.81
CA GLN A 488 -77.34 103.73 -30.22
C GLN A 488 -78.37 104.58 -30.98
N GLN A 489 -79.19 103.98 -31.83
CA GLN A 489 -80.27 104.68 -32.54
C GLN A 489 -81.38 105.16 -31.59
N ILE A 490 -81.74 104.36 -30.58
CA ILE A 490 -82.72 104.73 -29.54
C ILE A 490 -82.19 105.90 -28.71
N GLU A 491 -80.91 105.91 -28.37
CA GLU A 491 -80.29 106.98 -27.59
C GLU A 491 -80.18 108.29 -28.40
N ALA A 492 -79.91 108.20 -29.70
CA ALA A 492 -79.97 109.34 -30.63
C ALA A 492 -81.40 109.90 -30.77
N LEU A 493 -82.43 109.03 -30.80
CA LEU A 493 -83.83 109.42 -30.81
C LEU A 493 -84.27 110.07 -29.50
N LYS A 494 -83.81 109.58 -28.34
CA LYS A 494 -84.05 110.23 -27.03
C LYS A 494 -83.47 111.65 -26.99
N LYS A 495 -82.22 111.84 -27.45
CA LYS A 495 -81.60 113.18 -27.55
C LYS A 495 -82.36 114.11 -28.51
N SER A 496 -82.91 113.58 -29.59
CA SER A 496 -83.76 114.34 -30.53
C SER A 496 -85.13 114.74 -29.94
N ILE A 497 -85.74 113.87 -29.12
CA ILE A 497 -87.00 114.15 -28.41
C ILE A 497 -86.80 115.22 -27.33
N ASP A 498 -85.71 115.16 -26.56
CA ASP A 498 -85.41 116.18 -25.55
C ASP A 498 -85.12 117.54 -26.16
N ALA A 499 -84.44 117.59 -27.32
CA ALA A 499 -84.25 118.83 -28.09
C ALA A 499 -85.57 119.41 -28.63
N LYS A 500 -86.57 118.56 -28.95
CA LYS A 500 -87.92 119.01 -29.35
C LYS A 500 -88.79 119.45 -28.16
N LYS A 501 -88.65 118.86 -26.97
CA LYS A 501 -89.33 119.33 -25.74
C LYS A 501 -88.86 120.73 -25.31
N VAL A 502 -87.58 121.04 -25.44
CA VAL A 502 -87.03 122.37 -25.09
C VAL A 502 -87.49 123.47 -26.07
N LYS A 503 -87.81 123.13 -27.33
CA LYS A 503 -88.36 124.09 -28.32
C LYS A 503 -89.86 124.38 -28.14
N LEU A 504 -90.63 123.49 -27.50
CA LEU A 504 -92.07 123.70 -27.22
C LEU A 504 -92.34 124.54 -25.95
N GLY A 505 -91.33 124.77 -25.11
CA GLY A 505 -91.45 125.61 -23.90
C GLY A 505 -91.28 127.12 -24.10
N LYS A 506 -91.01 127.61 -25.32
CA LYS A 506 -90.74 129.04 -25.60
C LYS A 506 -91.80 129.75 -26.49
N VAL A 507 -92.95 129.12 -26.78
CA VAL A 507 -94.04 129.73 -27.58
C VAL A 507 -95.36 129.85 -26.79
N SER A 508 -95.33 129.71 -25.46
CA SER A 508 -96.44 130.09 -24.58
C SER A 508 -95.98 131.14 -23.55
N SER A 509 -95.56 132.30 -24.07
CA SER A 509 -95.48 133.58 -23.34
C SER A 509 -95.22 134.73 -24.34
N LYS A 510 -96.21 134.99 -25.19
CA LYS A 510 -96.72 136.31 -25.62
C LYS A 510 -97.68 136.16 -26.79
#